data_AF-A0A097QXN0-F1
#
_entry.id   AF-A0A097QXN0-F1
#
_cell.length_a   1.000
_cell.length_b   1.000
_cell.length_c   1.000
_cell.angle_alpha   90.00
_cell.angle_beta   90.00
_cell.angle_gamma   90.00
#
_symmetry.space_group_name_H-M   'P 1'
#
loop_
_entity.id
_entity.type
_entity.pdbx_description
1 polymer ?
#
loop_
_entity_poly.entity_id
_entity_poly.type
_entity_poly.pdbx_seq_one_letter_code
_entity_poly.pdbx_strand_id
1 'polypeptide(L)'
;MNKFIKIVFVIFYLLGMVVIYLSMVNKYDVVYDMDPTLPHDSLNNSNDDGIIFGGLILFFIFISQIVFFYFEKSKKWKWATGIMTALAFLFFFIRRRLI
;
A
#
# COMPACT_ATOMS: atom_id res chain seq x y z
N MET A 1 20.25 -9.91 -12.40
CA MET A 1 19.43 -8.70 -12.63
C MET A 1 20.27 -7.47 -12.37
N ASN A 2 20.17 -6.44 -13.22
CA ASN A 2 20.97 -5.21 -13.10
C ASN A 2 20.67 -4.46 -11.79
N LYS A 3 21.70 -3.84 -11.20
CA LYS A 3 21.57 -3.03 -9.97
C LYS A 3 20.51 -1.93 -10.14
N PHE A 4 20.43 -1.32 -11.31
CA PHE A 4 19.42 -0.31 -11.64
C PHE A 4 17.98 -0.82 -11.48
N ILE A 5 17.68 -2.02 -12.02
CA ILE A 5 16.34 -2.62 -11.93
C ILE A 5 15.93 -2.88 -10.48
N LYS A 6 16.90 -3.26 -9.62
CA LYS A 6 16.65 -3.46 -8.19
C LYS A 6 16.26 -2.16 -7.49
N ILE A 7 16.94 -1.07 -7.82
CA ILE A 7 16.64 0.26 -7.25
C ILE A 7 15.25 0.71 -7.68
N VAL A 8 14.94 0.62 -8.98
CA VAL A 8 13.62 0.97 -9.52
C VAL A 8 12.52 0.15 -8.84
N PHE A 9 12.76 -1.14 -8.62
CA PHE A 9 11.81 -2.01 -7.92
C PHE A 9 11.55 -1.60 -6.47
N VAL A 10 12.59 -1.24 -5.72
CA VAL A 10 12.45 -0.75 -4.34
C VAL A 10 11.68 0.58 -4.32
N ILE A 11 11.97 1.49 -5.25
CA ILE A 11 11.23 2.76 -5.36
C ILE A 11 9.76 2.51 -5.69
N PHE A 12 9.47 1.62 -6.64
CA PHE A 12 8.10 1.25 -7.00
C PHE A 12 7.34 0.66 -5.81
N TYR A 13 7.99 -0.21 -5.02
CA TYR A 13 7.42 -0.75 -3.79
C TYR A 13 7.09 0.36 -2.78
N LEU A 14 8.03 1.27 -2.52
CA LEU A 14 7.82 2.39 -1.59
C LEU A 14 6.68 3.30 -2.05
N LEU A 15 6.62 3.61 -3.35
CA LEU A 15 5.53 4.36 -3.94
C LEU A 15 4.19 3.64 -3.73
N GLY A 16 4.12 2.33 -4.00
CA GLY A 16 2.93 1.53 -3.77
C GLY A 16 2.44 1.58 -2.31
N MET A 17 3.36 1.51 -1.34
CA MET A 17 3.04 1.64 0.09
C MET A 17 2.45 3.02 0.42
N VAL A 18 3.02 4.10 -0.14
CA VAL A 18 2.49 5.45 0.02
C VAL A 18 1.09 5.58 -0.59
N VAL A 19 0.85 5.00 -1.77
CA VAL A 19 -0.47 5.05 -2.39
C VAL A 19 -1.49 4.27 -1.55
N ILE A 20 -1.15 3.08 -1.04
CA ILE A 20 -2.02 2.32 -0.12
C ILE A 20 -2.38 3.19 1.09
N TYR A 21 -1.39 3.87 1.68
CA TYR A 21 -1.61 4.74 2.84
C TYR A 21 -2.60 5.86 2.51
N LEU A 22 -2.34 6.64 1.44
CA LEU A 22 -3.17 7.78 1.05
C LEU A 22 -4.58 7.37 0.62
N SER A 23 -4.73 6.18 0.02
CA SER A 23 -6.03 5.68 -0.44
C SER A 23 -6.96 5.35 0.73
N MET A 24 -6.39 5.08 1.90
CA MET A 24 -7.11 4.74 3.13
C MET A 24 -7.12 5.90 4.15
N VAL A 25 -6.78 7.12 3.75
CA VAL A 25 -6.91 8.31 4.60
C VAL A 25 -8.25 8.98 4.27
N ASN A 26 -9.02 9.35 5.30
CA ASN A 26 -10.22 10.14 5.12
C ASN A 26 -9.82 11.52 4.62
N LYS A 27 -10.17 11.85 3.37
CA LYS A 27 -9.80 13.13 2.74
C LYS A 27 -10.45 14.33 3.42
N TYR A 28 -11.47 14.09 4.23
CA TYR A 28 -12.25 15.11 4.92
C TYR A 28 -11.93 15.23 6.41
N ASP A 29 -10.92 14.52 6.93
CA ASP A 29 -10.53 14.60 8.35
C ASP A 29 -10.34 16.04 8.82
N VAL A 30 -9.64 16.85 8.03
CA VAL A 30 -9.39 18.27 8.31
C VAL A 30 -10.70 19.09 8.33
N VAL A 31 -11.69 18.69 7.52
CA VAL A 31 -12.99 19.38 7.47
C VAL A 31 -13.82 19.05 8.71
N TYR A 32 -13.80 17.79 9.15
CA TYR A 32 -14.45 17.39 10.40
C TYR A 32 -13.81 18.07 11.63
N ASP A 33 -12.49 18.30 11.61
CA ASP A 33 -11.80 19.06 12.66
C ASP A 33 -12.21 20.54 12.69
N MET A 34 -12.52 21.14 11.53
CA MET A 34 -12.91 22.56 11.44
C MET A 34 -14.39 22.80 11.74
N ASP A 35 -15.28 21.86 11.42
CA ASP A 35 -16.71 21.95 11.70
C ASP A 35 -17.22 20.70 12.43
N PRO A 36 -17.25 20.73 13.78
CA PRO A 36 -17.69 19.60 14.60
C PRO A 36 -19.21 19.36 14.54
N THR A 37 -19.97 20.20 13.83
CA THR A 37 -21.41 19.97 13.62
C THR A 37 -21.68 18.97 12.49
N LEU A 38 -20.69 18.71 11.64
CA LEU A 38 -20.74 17.67 10.63
C LEU A 38 -20.47 16.30 11.28
N PRO A 39 -21.40 15.32 11.17
CA PRO A 39 -21.12 13.97 11.63
C PRO A 39 -19.88 13.42 10.89
N HIS A 40 -18.93 12.84 11.63
CA HIS A 40 -17.85 12.08 11.02
C HIS A 40 -18.44 11.04 10.04
N ASP A 41 -17.82 10.93 8.87
CA ASP A 41 -18.25 10.13 7.72
C ASP A 41 -19.48 10.62 6.93
N SER A 42 -20.10 11.74 7.28
CA SER A 42 -21.23 12.31 6.50
C SER A 42 -20.86 12.72 5.07
N LEU A 43 -19.62 13.17 4.86
CA LEU A 43 -19.07 13.53 3.54
C LEU A 43 -18.28 12.39 2.90
N ASN A 44 -17.92 11.36 3.67
CA ASN A 44 -17.13 10.23 3.24
C ASN A 44 -18.00 8.98 3.07
N ASN A 45 -18.99 9.06 2.18
CA ASN A 45 -19.90 7.95 1.89
C ASN A 45 -19.25 6.79 1.09
N SER A 46 -17.93 6.87 0.85
CA SER A 46 -17.14 5.97 -0.01
C SER A 46 -16.01 5.28 0.75
N ASN A 47 -16.13 5.08 2.06
CA ASN A 47 -15.04 4.52 2.88
C ASN A 47 -14.58 3.12 2.37
N ASP A 48 -15.48 2.36 1.74
CA ASP A 48 -15.17 1.09 1.08
C ASP A 48 -14.29 1.23 -0.17
N ASP A 49 -14.42 2.33 -0.93
CA ASP A 49 -13.68 2.54 -2.18
C ASP A 49 -12.17 2.65 -1.94
N GLY A 50 -11.77 3.30 -0.84
CA GLY A 50 -10.38 3.42 -0.42
C GLY A 50 -9.75 2.07 -0.07
N ILE A 51 -10.53 1.19 0.55
CA ILE A 51 -10.12 -0.18 0.90
C ILE A 51 -9.97 -1.03 -0.37
N ILE A 52 -10.94 -0.97 -1.28
CA ILE A 52 -10.91 -1.68 -2.56
C ILE A 52 -9.71 -1.24 -3.39
N PHE A 53 -9.49 0.08 -3.51
CA PHE A 53 -8.38 0.64 -4.28
C PHE A 53 -7.02 0.31 -3.66
N GLY A 54 -6.89 0.40 -2.32
CA GLY A 54 -5.70 -0.06 -1.61
C GLY A 54 -5.43 -1.56 -1.83
N GLY A 55 -6.48 -2.38 -1.88
CA GLY A 55 -6.39 -3.82 -2.15
C GLY A 55 -5.89 -4.12 -3.56
N LEU A 56 -6.38 -3.36 -4.56
CA LEU A 56 -5.88 -3.44 -5.94
C LEU A 56 -4.39 -3.10 -6.04
N ILE A 57 -3.94 -2.06 -5.34
CA ILE A 57 -2.51 -1.71 -5.32
C ILE A 57 -1.69 -2.79 -4.64
N LEU A 58 -2.16 -3.35 -3.53
CA LEU A 58 -1.50 -4.47 -2.86
C LEU A 58 -1.36 -5.67 -3.81
N PHE A 59 -2.40 -5.95 -4.60
CA PHE A 59 -2.36 -7.01 -5.61
C PHE A 59 -1.31 -6.74 -6.71
N PHE A 60 -1.19 -5.50 -7.20
CA PHE A 60 -0.13 -5.12 -8.13
C PHE A 60 1.26 -5.26 -7.53
N ILE A 61 1.46 -4.86 -6.26
CA ILE A 61 2.71 -5.07 -5.54
C ILE A 61 3.03 -6.56 -5.46
N PHE A 62 2.04 -7.39 -5.11
CA PHE A 62 2.21 -8.83 -5.00
C PHE A 62 2.64 -9.48 -6.32
N ILE A 63 1.97 -9.16 -7.44
CA ILE A 63 2.38 -9.64 -8.76
C ILE A 63 3.81 -9.20 -9.09
N SER A 64 4.13 -7.92 -8.83
CA SER A 64 5.47 -7.38 -9.06
C SER A 64 6.55 -8.14 -8.28
N GLN A 65 6.26 -8.51 -7.02
CA GLN A 65 7.14 -9.33 -6.18
C GLN A 65 7.33 -10.76 -6.72
N ILE A 66 6.27 -11.40 -7.24
CA ILE A 66 6.37 -12.72 -7.87
C ILE A 66 7.27 -12.66 -9.10
N VAL A 67 7.05 -11.68 -9.98
CA VAL A 67 7.85 -11.50 -11.20
C VAL A 67 9.32 -11.29 -10.83
N PHE A 68 9.59 -10.41 -9.86
CA PHE A 68 10.96 -10.18 -9.39
C PHE A 68 11.60 -11.44 -8.80
N PHE A 69 10.86 -12.20 -7.99
CA PHE A 69 11.35 -13.44 -7.40
C PHE A 69 11.72 -14.50 -8.45
N TYR A 70 10.99 -14.56 -9.56
CA TYR A 70 11.26 -15.45 -10.67
C TYR A 70 12.56 -15.09 -11.41
N PHE A 71 12.74 -13.81 -11.74
CA PHE A 71 13.92 -13.34 -12.51
C PHE A 71 15.19 -13.19 -11.67
N GLU A 72 15.06 -12.98 -10.36
CA GLU A 72 16.21 -12.79 -9.49
C GLU A 72 16.91 -14.12 -9.18
N LYS A 73 18.21 -14.20 -9.42
CA LYS A 73 19.00 -15.41 -9.15
C LYS A 73 19.59 -15.41 -7.73
N SER A 74 19.71 -14.24 -7.11
CA SER A 74 20.33 -14.11 -5.79
C SER A 74 19.39 -14.55 -4.66
N LYS A 75 19.80 -15.57 -3.88
CA LYS A 75 19.07 -16.04 -2.69
C LYS A 75 18.77 -14.90 -1.69
N LYS A 76 19.70 -13.98 -1.46
CA LYS A 76 19.51 -12.85 -0.52
C LYS A 76 18.35 -11.95 -0.93
N TRP A 77 18.26 -11.63 -2.23
CA TRP A 77 17.20 -10.78 -2.75
C TRP A 77 15.84 -11.48 -2.80
N LYS A 78 15.82 -12.81 -3.01
CA LYS A 78 14.60 -13.62 -2.88
C LYS A 78 14.00 -13.60 -1.47
N TRP A 79 14.85 -13.66 -0.44
CA TRP A 79 14.41 -13.49 0.95
C TRP A 79 13.91 -12.06 1.19
N ALA A 80 14.62 -11.05 0.69
CA ALA A 80 14.19 -9.66 0.80
C ALA A 80 12.79 -9.42 0.18
N THR A 81 12.51 -9.98 -1.00
CA THR A 81 11.18 -9.88 -1.61
C THR A 81 10.09 -10.56 -0.78
N GLY A 82 10.39 -11.69 -0.13
CA GLY A 82 9.47 -12.35 0.78
C GLY A 82 9.14 -11.46 1.98
N ILE A 83 10.16 -10.84 2.58
CA ILE A 83 10.00 -9.91 3.71
C ILE A 83 9.21 -8.67 3.29
N MET A 84 9.54 -8.06 2.15
CA MET A 84 8.82 -6.89 1.62
C MET A 84 7.35 -7.20 1.35
N THR A 85 7.05 -8.39 0.82
CA THR A 85 5.68 -8.85 0.61
C THR A 85 4.95 -9.00 1.94
N ALA A 86 5.55 -9.68 2.92
CA ALA A 86 4.95 -9.84 4.25
C ALA A 86 4.69 -8.49 4.93
N LEU A 87 5.63 -7.54 4.81
CA LEU A 87 5.48 -6.18 5.34
C LEU A 87 4.34 -5.42 4.65
N ALA A 88 4.18 -5.56 3.32
CA ALA A 88 3.10 -4.90 2.60
C ALA A 88 1.72 -5.43 3.03
N PHE A 89 1.58 -6.76 3.18
CA PHE A 89 0.36 -7.36 3.71
C PHE A 89 0.09 -6.90 5.14
N LEU A 90 1.09 -6.96 6.01
CA LEU A 90 0.97 -6.54 7.40
C LEU A 90 0.55 -5.06 7.50
N PHE A 91 1.18 -4.19 6.71
CA PHE A 91 0.83 -2.77 6.65
C PHE A 91 -0.61 -2.55 6.20
N PHE A 92 -1.04 -3.23 5.14
CA PHE A 92 -2.42 -3.16 4.64
C PHE A 92 -3.44 -3.60 5.70
N PHE A 93 -3.20 -4.73 6.38
CA PHE A 93 -4.11 -5.23 7.42
C PHE A 93 -4.13 -4.36 8.67
N ILE A 94 -2.98 -3.85 9.11
CA ILE A 94 -2.92 -2.90 10.23
C ILE A 94 -3.70 -1.64 9.90
N ARG A 95 -3.49 -1.07 8.70
CA ARG A 95 -4.19 0.13 8.28
C ARG A 95 -5.69 -0.09 8.17
N ARG A 96 -6.11 -1.21 7.57
CA ARG A 96 -7.53 -1.60 7.50
C ARG A 96 -8.19 -1.72 8.87
N ARG A 97 -7.46 -2.15 9.91
CA ARG A 97 -8.01 -2.32 11.27
C ARG A 97 -8.08 -1.01 12.06
N LEU A 98 -7.28 -0.01 11.68
CA LEU A 98 -7.19 1.29 12.36
C LEU A 98 -8.21 2.32 11.86
N ILE A 99 -8.94 2.01 10.79
CA ILE A 99 -10.02 2.81 10.19
C ILE A 99 -11.33 2.10 10.51
#